data_AF-A0A7C1T096-F1
#
_entry.id   AF-A0A7C1T096-F1
#
_cell.length_a   1.000
_cell.length_b   1.000
_cell.length_c   1.000
_cell.angle_alpha   90.00
_cell.angle_beta   90.00
_cell.angle_gamma   90.00
#
_symmetry.space_group_name_H-M   'P 1'
#
loop_
_entity.id
_entity.type
_entity.pdbx_description
1 polymer ?
#
loop_
_entity_poly.entity_id
_entity_poly.type
_entity_poly.pdbx_seq_one_letter_code
_entity_poly.pdbx_strand_id
1 'polypeptide(L)'
;GHYNQIEVAGLLKNAPEKELARQFLAFMLEPGFQDTIPTNNWMMPVAATSEPLPEAFGKLVQPKTTFLMDPAEVAANRQAWIDDWLKAMTLK
;
A
#
# COMPACT_ATOMS: atom_id res chain seq x y z
N GLY A 1 0.31 -4.60 17.49
CA GLY A 1 0.71 -3.76 16.35
C GLY A 1 -0.07 -4.17 15.12
N HIS A 2 -0.20 -3.29 14.14
CA HIS A 2 -0.89 -3.58 12.87
C HIS A 2 0.13 -3.88 11.77
N TYR A 3 -0.21 -4.76 10.83
CA TYR A 3 0.61 -5.00 9.64
C TYR A 3 0.45 -3.82 8.68
N ASN A 4 1.55 -3.19 8.28
CA ASN A 4 1.52 -2.07 7.35
C ASN A 4 1.25 -2.59 5.94
N GLN A 5 0.24 -2.01 5.29
CA GLN A 5 -0.03 -2.24 3.89
C GLN A 5 0.53 -1.07 3.07
N ILE A 6 1.29 -1.40 2.02
CA ILE A 6 1.78 -0.45 1.03
C ILE A 6 1.18 -0.87 -0.31
N GLU A 7 0.34 -0.02 -0.89
CA GLU A 7 -0.18 -0.21 -2.23
C GLU A 7 0.87 0.23 -3.25
N VAL A 8 1.09 -0.57 -4.29
CA VAL A 8 2.15 -0.36 -5.28
C VAL A 8 1.59 -0.39 -6.69
N ALA A 9 2.25 0.33 -7.60
CA ALA A 9 2.05 0.23 -9.03
C ALA A 9 3.31 -0.34 -9.70
N GLY A 10 3.11 -1.13 -10.77
CA GLY A 10 4.19 -1.78 -11.49
C GLY A 10 4.03 -1.65 -13.01
N LEU A 11 5.13 -1.46 -13.72
CA LEU A 11 5.16 -1.44 -15.17
C LEU A 11 5.22 -2.87 -15.72
N LEU A 12 4.25 -3.25 -16.56
CA LEU A 12 4.24 -4.56 -17.21
C LEU A 12 5.40 -4.70 -18.19
N LYS A 13 6.06 -5.87 -18.18
CA LYS A 13 7.21 -6.18 -19.05
C LYS A 13 6.91 -5.99 -20.54
N ASN A 14 5.68 -6.27 -20.95
CA ASN A 14 5.19 -6.20 -22.33
C ASN A 14 4.26 -4.99 -22.57
N ALA A 15 4.27 -3.97 -21.71
CA ALA A 15 3.49 -2.76 -21.94
C ALA A 15 3.84 -2.17 -23.32
N PRO A 16 2.85 -1.80 -24.16
CA PRO A 16 3.10 -1.24 -25.48
C PRO A 16 3.74 0.16 -25.40
N GLU A 17 3.31 0.96 -24.42
CA GLU A 17 3.76 2.35 -24.22
C GLU A 17 4.58 2.47 -22.93
N LYS A 18 5.80 1.91 -22.92
CA LYS A 18 6.64 1.88 -21.70
C LYS A 18 7.03 3.26 -21.20
N GLU A 19 7.34 4.19 -22.10
CA GLU A 19 7.76 5.52 -21.70
C GLU A 19 6.61 6.31 -21.08
N LEU A 20 5.40 6.21 -21.64
CA LEU A 20 4.20 6.79 -21.03
C LEU A 20 3.90 6.16 -19.67
N ALA A 21 4.04 4.83 -19.55
CA ALA A 21 3.85 4.16 -18.27
C ALA A 21 4.88 4.60 -17.22
N ARG A 22 6.14 4.85 -17.60
CA ARG A 22 7.14 5.44 -16.69
C ARG A 22 6.78 6.86 -16.27
N GLN A 23 6.31 7.69 -17.21
CA GLN A 23 5.84 9.04 -16.89
C GLN A 23 4.66 9.00 -15.92
N PHE A 24 3.72 8.07 -16.11
CA PHE A 24 2.61 7.89 -15.18
C PHE A 24 3.08 7.47 -13.78
N LEU A 25 4.01 6.52 -13.67
CA LEU A 25 4.58 6.12 -12.38
C LEU A 25 5.34 7.26 -11.68
N ALA A 26 5.99 8.15 -12.45
CA ALA A 26 6.61 9.36 -11.91
C ALA A 26 5.56 10.36 -11.42
N PHE A 27 4.53 10.62 -12.23
CA PHE A 27 3.39 11.48 -11.88
C PHE A 27 2.68 11.02 -10.61
N MET A 28 2.57 9.71 -10.37
CA MET A 28 1.97 9.19 -9.14
C MET A 28 2.65 9.69 -7.86
N LEU A 29 3.90 10.13 -7.92
CA LEU A 29 4.67 10.65 -6.78
C LEU A 29 4.63 12.18 -6.68
N GLU A 30 3.96 12.86 -7.61
CA GLU A 30 3.81 14.31 -7.61
C GLU A 30 2.60 14.76 -6.75
N PRO A 31 2.61 16.00 -6.23
CA PRO A 31 1.52 16.53 -5.41
C PRO A 31 0.14 16.35 -6.06
N GLY A 32 0.00 16.63 -7.35
CA GLY A 32 -1.30 16.52 -8.04
C GLY A 32 -1.96 15.12 -7.93
N PHE A 33 -1.17 14.05 -7.85
CA PHE A 33 -1.69 12.71 -7.56
C PHE A 33 -1.86 12.50 -6.05
N GLN A 34 -0.82 12.82 -5.26
CA GLN A 34 -0.77 12.55 -3.83
C GLN A 34 -1.84 13.32 -3.03
N ASP A 35 -2.23 14.52 -3.46
CA ASP A 35 -3.26 15.36 -2.83
C ASP A 35 -4.64 14.68 -2.81
N THR A 36 -4.88 13.79 -3.78
CA THR A 36 -6.16 13.09 -3.92
C THR A 36 -6.26 11.84 -3.05
N ILE A 37 -5.13 11.29 -2.60
CA ILE A 37 -5.06 10.02 -1.86
C ILE A 37 -5.80 10.08 -0.51
N PRO A 38 -5.62 11.11 0.34
CA PRO A 38 -6.21 11.14 1.68
C PRO A 38 -7.74 11.04 1.70
N THR A 39 -8.42 11.69 0.76
CA THR A 39 -9.89 11.85 0.81
C THR A 39 -10.65 10.97 -0.18
N ASN A 40 -9.94 10.32 -1.11
CA ASN A 40 -10.57 9.37 -2.05
C ASN A 40 -10.21 7.91 -1.72
N ASN A 41 -8.92 7.62 -1.52
CA ASN A 41 -8.47 6.26 -1.16
C ASN A 41 -8.46 6.01 0.35
N TRP A 42 -8.60 7.06 1.16
CA TRP A 42 -8.57 6.98 2.63
C TRP A 42 -7.27 6.38 3.19
N MET A 43 -6.14 6.80 2.62
CA MET A 43 -4.80 6.36 2.99
C MET A 43 -3.87 7.55 3.24
N MET A 44 -2.74 7.32 3.92
CA MET A 44 -1.68 8.33 4.02
C MET A 44 -0.95 8.44 2.67
N PRO A 45 -0.60 9.65 2.20
CA PRO A 45 0.21 9.81 1.00
C PRO A 45 1.65 9.32 1.28
N VAL A 46 2.31 8.83 0.23
CA VAL A 46 3.70 8.33 0.31
C VAL A 46 4.72 9.40 -0.08
N ALA A 47 4.29 10.45 -0.76
CA ALA A 47 5.10 11.59 -1.15
C ALA A 47 4.43 12.91 -0.70
N ALA A 48 5.12 14.03 -0.94
CA ALA A 48 4.66 15.34 -0.51
C ALA A 48 3.34 15.72 -1.20
N THR A 49 2.41 16.25 -0.41
CA THR A 49 1.19 16.92 -0.87
C THR A 49 1.45 18.41 -1.06
N SER A 50 0.63 19.10 -1.85
CA SER A 50 0.72 20.54 -2.06
C SER A 50 0.28 21.32 -0.83
N GLU A 51 -0.70 20.78 -0.09
CA GLU A 51 -1.28 21.35 1.12
C GLU A 51 -1.14 20.38 2.31
N PRO A 52 -1.22 20.87 3.55
CA PRO A 52 -1.26 20.00 4.73
C PRO A 52 -2.43 19.01 4.68
N LEU A 53 -2.26 17.86 5.33
CA LEU A 53 -3.36 16.89 5.47
C LEU A 53 -4.56 17.51 6.22
N PRO A 54 -5.80 17.11 5.89
CA PRO A 54 -6.99 17.56 6.61
C PRO A 54 -6.88 17.29 8.11
N GLU A 55 -7.41 18.19 8.95
CA GLU A 55 -7.32 18.12 10.42
C GLU A 55 -7.76 16.76 11.00
N ALA A 56 -8.71 16.09 10.35
CA ALA A 56 -9.19 14.77 10.73
C ALA A 56 -8.05 13.73 10.82
N PHE A 57 -7.02 13.82 9.98
CA PHE A 57 -5.88 12.89 9.99
C PHE A 57 -5.03 13.02 11.27
N GLY A 58 -4.97 14.21 11.88
CA GLY A 58 -4.30 14.43 13.16
C GLY A 58 -5.02 13.79 14.36
N LYS A 59 -6.26 13.33 14.17
CA LYS A 59 -7.09 12.70 15.21
C LYS A 59 -7.14 11.17 15.09
N LEU A 60 -6.56 10.61 14.02
CA LEU A 60 -6.54 9.16 13.80
C LEU A 60 -5.60 8.47 14.79
N VAL A 61 -5.91 7.21 15.10
CA VAL A 61 -5.05 6.37 15.94
C VAL A 61 -3.70 6.20 15.26
N GLN A 62 -2.64 6.59 15.96
CA GLN A 62 -1.26 6.35 15.53
C GLN A 62 -0.74 5.08 16.22
N PRO A 63 -0.54 3.97 15.48
CA PRO A 63 -0.08 2.72 16.08
C PRO A 63 1.31 2.89 16.71
N LYS A 64 1.46 2.56 18.00
CA LYS A 64 2.79 2.57 18.67
C LYS A 64 3.75 1.53 18.11
N THR A 65 3.22 0.49 17.47
CA THR A 65 3.99 -0.61 16.89
C THR A 65 3.36 -1.01 15.57
N THR A 66 4.15 -0.98 14.52
CA THR A 66 3.78 -1.46 13.19
C THR A 66 4.61 -2.69 12.85
N PHE A 67 4.00 -3.63 12.14
CA PHE A 67 4.66 -4.83 11.64
C PHE A 67 4.79 -4.75 10.12
N LEU A 68 5.93 -5.17 9.60
CA LEU A 68 6.13 -5.39 8.18
C LEU A 68 7.12 -6.55 8.07
N MET A 69 6.63 -7.70 7.62
CA MET A 69 7.48 -8.87 7.40
C MET A 69 8.29 -8.69 6.13
N ASP A 70 9.44 -9.34 6.06
CA ASP A 70 10.24 -9.34 4.84
C ASP A 70 9.43 -9.96 3.68
N PRO A 71 9.37 -9.34 2.49
CA PRO A 71 8.60 -9.86 1.37
C PRO A 71 9.01 -11.29 0.95
N ALA A 72 10.28 -11.66 1.07
CA ALA A 72 10.76 -13.00 0.74
C ALA A 72 10.30 -14.03 1.79
N GLU A 73 10.26 -13.66 3.07
CA GLU A 73 9.67 -14.49 4.12
C GLU A 73 8.18 -14.74 3.85
N VAL A 74 7.43 -13.69 3.53
CA VAL A 74 6.01 -13.81 3.17
C VAL A 74 5.87 -14.72 1.95
N ALA A 75 6.65 -14.50 0.89
CA ALA A 75 6.58 -15.31 -0.33
C ALA A 75 6.88 -16.80 -0.07
N ALA A 76 7.84 -17.12 0.80
CA ALA A 76 8.22 -18.48 1.14
C ALA A 76 7.15 -19.22 1.95
N ASN A 77 6.39 -18.51 2.79
CA ASN A 77 5.51 -19.13 3.78
C ASN A 77 4.00 -18.91 3.52
N ARG A 78 3.61 -17.95 2.66
CA ARG A 78 2.21 -17.54 2.46
C ARG A 78 1.26 -18.71 2.23
N GLN A 79 1.64 -19.68 1.40
CA GLN A 79 0.76 -20.81 1.09
C GLN A 79 0.45 -21.65 2.33
N ALA A 80 1.49 -22.02 3.10
CA ALA A 80 1.33 -22.80 4.31
C ALA A 80 0.46 -22.07 5.35
N TRP A 81 0.69 -20.76 5.54
CA TRP A 81 -0.12 -19.94 6.46
C TRP A 81 -1.59 -19.85 6.05
N ILE A 82 -1.89 -19.73 4.76
CA ILE A 82 -3.27 -19.73 4.25
C ILE A 82 -3.92 -21.09 4.49
N ASP A 83 -3.21 -22.19 4.23
CA ASP A 83 -3.73 -23.54 4.42
C ASP A 83 -4.03 -23.82 5.89
N ASP A 84 -3.15 -23.40 6.80
CA ASP A 84 -3.33 -23.54 8.25
C ASP A 84 -4.50 -22.70 8.77
N TRP A 85 -4.61 -21.45 8.31
CA TRP A 85 -5.76 -20.60 8.60
C TRP A 85 -7.07 -21.25 8.13
N LEU A 86 -7.11 -21.75 6.90
CA LEU A 86 -8.31 -22.38 6.34
C LEU A 86 -8.70 -23.62 7.16
N LYS A 87 -7.75 -24.50 7.48
CA LYS A 87 -7.99 -25.68 8.33
C LYS A 87 -8.58 -25.27 9.68
N ALA A 88 -7.97 -24.30 10.37
CA ALA A 88 -8.42 -23.84 11.68
C ALA A 88 -9.83 -23.25 11.67
N MET A 89 -10.23 -22.58 10.57
CA MET A 89 -11.51 -21.87 10.47
C MET A 89 -12.65 -22.70 9.85
N THR A 90 -12.34 -23.82 9.19
CA THR A 90 -13.34 -24.59 8.42
C THR A 90 -13.56 -26.01 8.90
N LEU A 91 -12.70 -26.53 9.79
CA LEU A 91 -12.93 -27.82 10.44
C LEU A 91 -14.09 -27.69 11.44
N LYS A 92 -15.15 -28.48 11.22
CA LYS A 92 -16.19 -28.78 12.21
C LYS A 92 -15.71 -29.86 13.18
#